data_AF-A0A937WHE8-F1
#
_entry.id   AF-A0A937WHE8-F1
#
_cell.length_a   1.000
_cell.length_b   1.000
_cell.length_c   1.000
_cell.angle_alpha   90.00
_cell.angle_beta   90.00
_cell.angle_gamma   90.00
#
_symmetry.space_group_name_H-M   'P 1'
#
loop_
_entity.id
_entity.type
_entity.pdbx_description
1 polymer ?
#
loop_
_entity_poly.entity_id
_entity_poly.type
_entity_poly.pdbx_seq_one_letter_code
_entity_poly.pdbx_strand_id
1 'polypeptide(L)'
;MNEPVPKYRFELLLPMAFNDGAPVPPETIFAVQSVLIDQFGGCRMLPTSPFLGWWREREQVYEDWTILYIADADRTEENLTWFRQYKETLKETFQQLEIYLTVTEILWL
;
A
#
# COMPACT_ATOMS: atom_id res chain seq x y z
N MET A 1 21.83 -23.46 11.78
CA MET A 1 20.89 -22.33 11.70
C MET A 1 20.40 -22.30 10.26
N ASN A 2 19.09 -22.30 10.02
CA ASN A 2 18.57 -22.15 8.67
C ASN A 2 18.92 -20.74 8.17
N GLU A 3 19.37 -20.63 6.93
CA GLU A 3 19.53 -19.32 6.30
C GLU A 3 18.18 -18.57 6.32
N PRO A 4 18.19 -17.25 6.58
CA PRO A 4 16.97 -16.48 6.57
C PRO A 4 16.40 -16.47 5.14
N VAL A 5 15.11 -16.77 5.02
CA VAL A 5 14.40 -16.73 3.74
C VAL A 5 14.46 -15.29 3.20
N PRO A 6 14.86 -15.08 1.93
CA PRO A 6 14.81 -13.76 1.31
C PRO A 6 13.41 -13.18 1.36
N LYS A 7 13.30 -11.89 1.70
CA LYS A 7 12.02 -11.19 1.83
C LYS A 7 11.91 -10.05 0.81
N TYR A 8 10.70 -9.79 0.36
CA TYR A 8 10.34 -8.50 -0.23
C TYR A 8 9.68 -7.63 0.85
N ARG A 9 9.89 -6.32 0.75
CA ARG A 9 9.08 -5.28 1.38
C ARG A 9 8.10 -4.73 0.36
N PHE A 10 6.81 -4.83 0.66
CA PHE A 10 5.72 -4.25 -0.11
C PHE A 10 5.23 -2.99 0.58
N GLU A 11 5.21 -1.88 -0.14
CA GLU A 11 4.77 -0.57 0.38
C GLU A 11 3.59 -0.07 -0.43
N LEU A 12 2.40 -0.11 0.18
CA LEU A 12 1.12 0.31 -0.40
C LEU A 12 0.80 1.74 0.01
N LEU A 13 0.82 2.65 -0.96
CA LEU A 13 0.46 4.05 -0.76
C LEU A 13 -1.04 4.22 -0.99
N LEU A 14 -1.79 4.49 0.08
CA LEU A 14 -3.24 4.65 0.02
C LEU A 14 -3.64 6.12 0.21
N PRO A 15 -4.58 6.63 -0.59
CA PRO A 15 -5.08 7.99 -0.42
C PRO A 15 -6.06 8.06 0.75
N MET A 16 -6.12 9.24 1.36
CA MET A 16 -7.03 9.59 2.44
C MET A 16 -8.32 10.26 1.93
N ALA A 17 -8.40 10.52 0.62
CA ALA A 17 -9.59 11.02 -0.06
C ALA A 17 -9.84 10.23 -1.35
N PHE A 18 -11.10 10.09 -1.73
CA PHE A 18 -11.49 9.61 -3.05
C PHE A 18 -11.11 10.64 -4.12
N ASN A 19 -11.17 10.25 -5.40
CA ASN A 19 -10.88 11.14 -6.52
C ASN A 19 -11.80 12.38 -6.60
N ASP A 20 -12.97 12.35 -5.98
CA ASP A 20 -13.89 13.50 -5.89
C ASP A 20 -13.57 14.45 -4.71
N GLY A 21 -12.55 14.11 -3.91
CA GLY A 21 -12.09 14.86 -2.75
C GLY A 21 -12.79 14.50 -1.43
N ALA A 22 -13.80 13.63 -1.43
CA ALA A 22 -14.43 13.19 -0.19
C ALA A 22 -13.47 12.29 0.62
N PRO A 23 -13.45 12.39 1.96
CA PRO A 23 -12.53 11.60 2.78
C PRO A 23 -12.86 10.11 2.71
N VAL A 24 -11.82 9.27 2.66
CA VAL A 24 -11.96 7.82 2.77
C VAL A 24 -12.35 7.46 4.22
N PRO A 25 -13.39 6.65 4.44
CA PRO A 25 -13.78 6.26 5.78
C PRO A 25 -12.67 5.48 6.52
N PRO A 26 -12.38 5.78 7.81
CA PRO A 26 -11.32 5.12 8.57
C PRO A 26 -11.43 3.60 8.60
N GLU A 27 -12.64 3.05 8.63
CA GLU A 27 -12.91 1.62 8.57
C GLU A 27 -12.41 0.98 7.27
N THR A 28 -12.42 1.72 6.15
CA THR A 28 -11.91 1.25 4.86
C THR A 28 -10.38 1.14 4.92
N ILE A 29 -9.73 2.09 5.58
CA ILE A 29 -8.29 2.08 5.84
C ILE A 29 -7.92 0.89 6.75
N PHE A 30 -8.62 0.70 7.86
CA PHE A 30 -8.34 -0.39 8.80
C PHE A 30 -8.70 -1.79 8.26
N ALA A 31 -9.59 -1.89 7.29
CA ALA A 31 -9.84 -3.15 6.59
C ALA A 31 -8.56 -3.64 5.89
N VAL A 32 -7.75 -2.73 5.32
CA VAL A 32 -6.48 -3.09 4.68
C VAL A 32 -5.51 -3.72 5.68
N GLN A 33 -5.41 -3.14 6.88
CA GLN A 33 -4.61 -3.71 7.96
C GLN A 33 -5.02 -5.15 8.27
N SER A 34 -6.32 -5.41 8.37
CA SER A 34 -6.83 -6.76 8.70
C SER A 34 -6.45 -7.76 7.61
N VAL A 35 -6.64 -7.41 6.34
CA VAL A 35 -6.28 -8.27 5.19
C VAL A 35 -4.78 -8.59 5.18
N LEU A 36 -3.92 -7.60 5.42
CA LEU A 36 -2.47 -7.81 5.43
C LEU A 36 -2.02 -8.67 6.63
N ILE A 37 -2.65 -8.51 7.79
CA ILE A 37 -2.40 -9.37 8.96
C ILE A 37 -2.81 -10.81 8.67
N ASP A 38 -4.00 -11.01 8.11
CA ASP A 38 -4.52 -12.36 7.82
C ASP A 38 -3.67 -13.07 6.77
N GLN A 39 -3.19 -12.35 5.75
CA GLN A 39 -2.39 -12.93 4.66
C GLN A 39 -0.91 -13.15 5.03
N PHE A 40 -0.29 -12.20 5.74
CA PHE A 40 1.17 -12.18 5.93
C PHE A 40 1.62 -12.25 7.39
N GLY A 41 0.67 -12.32 8.33
CA GLY A 41 0.95 -12.38 9.77
C GLY A 41 1.31 -11.03 10.40
N GLY A 42 1.31 -9.94 9.63
CA GLY A 42 1.58 -8.61 10.16
C GLY A 42 1.76 -7.53 9.09
N CYS A 43 1.54 -6.29 9.47
CA CYS A 43 1.88 -5.11 8.69
C CYS A 43 2.25 -3.94 9.61
N ARG A 44 2.94 -2.95 9.07
CA ARG A 44 3.15 -1.66 9.72
C ARG A 44 2.34 -0.61 8.96
N MET A 45 1.68 0.27 9.69
CA MET A 45 1.20 1.52 9.15
C MET A 45 2.19 2.60 9.57
N LEU A 46 2.55 3.51 8.67
CA LEU A 46 3.30 4.72 9.02
C LEU A 46 2.34 5.90 9.10
N PRO A 47 1.89 6.29 10.32
CA PRO A 47 1.19 7.55 10.53
C PRO A 47 2.08 8.55 11.28
N THR A 48 2.28 9.75 10.73
CA THR A 48 2.63 10.93 11.56
C THR A 48 2.19 12.24 10.93
N SER A 49 2.02 12.27 9.62
CA SER A 49 1.27 13.24 8.83
C SER A 49 0.89 12.49 7.57
N PRO A 50 -0.29 12.70 6.96
CA PRO A 50 -0.46 12.17 5.62
C PRO A 50 0.67 12.78 4.76
N PHE A 51 1.31 11.95 3.93
CA PHE A 51 2.34 12.45 3.04
C PHE A 51 1.65 13.40 2.09
N LEU A 52 1.96 14.69 2.24
CA LEU A 52 1.49 15.71 1.32
C LEU A 52 2.24 15.53 0.01
N GLY A 53 1.59 14.86 -0.92
CA GLY A 53 2.06 14.68 -2.28
C GLY A 53 1.53 15.78 -3.17
N TRP A 54 2.32 16.15 -4.18
CA TRP A 54 1.81 16.87 -5.34
C TRP A 54 2.13 16.10 -6.59
N TRP A 55 1.12 15.91 -7.42
CA TRP A 55 1.31 15.34 -8.74
C TRP A 55 0.60 16.19 -9.78
N ARG A 56 1.04 16.09 -11.02
CA ARG A 56 0.50 16.88 -12.13
C ARG A 56 -0.11 15.97 -13.17
N GLU A 57 -1.35 16.24 -13.53
CA GLU A 57 -1.96 15.72 -14.74
C GLU A 57 -2.25 16.88 -15.69
N ARG A 58 -1.65 16.85 -16.89
CA ARG A 58 -1.71 17.95 -17.85
C ARG A 58 -1.23 19.26 -17.19
N GLU A 59 -2.10 20.27 -17.06
CA GLU A 59 -1.77 21.56 -16.46
C GLU A 59 -2.16 21.68 -14.99
N GLN A 60 -2.96 20.73 -14.47
CA GLN A 60 -3.50 20.75 -13.11
C GLN A 60 -2.53 20.07 -12.13
N VAL A 61 -2.24 20.73 -11.01
CA VAL A 61 -1.54 20.15 -9.86
C VAL A 61 -2.59 19.68 -8.86
N TYR A 62 -2.43 18.46 -8.37
CA TYR A 62 -3.27 17.84 -7.36
C TYR A 62 -2.50 17.70 -6.07
N GLU A 63 -3.18 17.98 -4.97
CA GLU A 63 -2.71 17.73 -3.61
C GLU A 63 -3.27 16.38 -3.17
N ASP A 64 -2.41 15.50 -2.67
CA ASP A 64 -2.80 14.17 -2.22
C ASP A 64 -2.30 13.93 -0.80
N TRP A 65 -3.20 13.45 0.06
CA TRP A 65 -2.91 13.09 1.43
C TRP A 65 -2.90 11.57 1.49
N THR A 66 -1.74 10.96 1.74
CA THR A 66 -1.60 9.50 1.67
C THR A 66 -1.06 8.92 2.97
N ILE A 67 -1.36 7.64 3.19
CA ILE A 67 -0.79 6.79 4.24
C ILE A 67 -0.06 5.61 3.60
N LEU A 68 0.92 5.06 4.31
CA LEU A 68 1.71 3.94 3.84
C LEU A 68 1.48 2.71 4.71
N TYR A 69 0.99 1.63 4.09
CA TYR A 69 1.03 0.29 4.68
C TYR A 69 2.22 -0.48 4.16
N ILE A 70 2.93 -1.14 5.06
CA ILE A 70 4.11 -1.94 4.76
C ILE A 70 3.89 -3.37 5.22
N ALA A 71 4.09 -4.33 4.32
CA ALA A 71 4.12 -5.76 4.62
C ALA A 71 5.44 -6.36 4.12
N ASP A 72 6.07 -7.19 4.95
CA ASP A 72 7.28 -7.92 4.58
C ASP A 72 6.91 -9.40 4.37
N ALA A 73 7.14 -9.95 3.17
CA ALA A 73 6.74 -11.32 2.82
C ALA A 73 7.86 -12.06 2.08
N ASP A 74 7.75 -13.39 1.96
CA ASP A 74 8.74 -14.20 1.25
C ASP A 74 8.89 -13.77 -0.21
N ARG A 75 10.10 -13.90 -0.74
CA ARG A 75 10.45 -13.55 -2.11
C ARG A 75 9.89 -14.56 -3.12
N THR A 76 8.57 -14.57 -3.33
CA THR A 76 7.87 -15.52 -4.21
C THR A 76 7.03 -14.82 -5.28
N GLU A 77 6.84 -15.48 -6.43
CA GLU A 77 5.92 -15.01 -7.49
C GLU A 77 4.46 -15.00 -7.02
N GLU A 78 4.10 -15.89 -6.08
CA GLU A 78 2.77 -15.92 -5.46
C GLU A 78 2.49 -14.62 -4.70
N ASN A 79 3.42 -14.15 -3.87
CA ASN A 79 3.26 -12.90 -3.13
C ASN A 79 3.21 -11.70 -4.08
N LEU A 80 4.04 -11.66 -5.12
CA LEU A 80 3.96 -10.62 -6.16
C LEU A 80 2.60 -10.61 -6.88
N THR A 81 2.06 -11.79 -7.18
CA THR A 81 0.76 -11.94 -7.85
C THR A 81 -0.39 -11.53 -6.94
N TRP A 82 -0.34 -11.92 -5.67
CA TRP A 82 -1.33 -11.53 -4.66
C TRP A 82 -1.40 -10.00 -4.53
N PHE A 83 -0.26 -9.32 -4.39
CA PHE A 83 -0.24 -7.85 -4.28
C PHE A 83 -0.72 -7.15 -5.55
N ARG A 84 -0.43 -7.69 -6.73
CA ARG A 84 -0.96 -7.16 -8.01
C ARG A 84 -2.48 -7.24 -8.06
N GLN A 85 -3.06 -8.35 -7.64
CA GLN A 85 -4.52 -8.52 -7.61
C GLN A 85 -5.17 -7.65 -6.52
N TYR A 86 -4.55 -7.61 -5.34
CA TYR A 86 -5.05 -6.81 -4.24
C TYR A 86 -5.03 -5.31 -4.55
N LYS A 87 -4.00 -4.83 -5.26
CA LYS A 87 -3.94 -3.46 -5.79
C LYS A 87 -5.17 -3.11 -6.63
N GLU A 88 -5.64 -4.01 -7.51
CA GLU A 88 -6.83 -3.75 -8.32
C GLU A 88 -8.11 -3.68 -7.46
N THR A 89 -8.22 -4.55 -6.44
CA THR A 89 -9.31 -4.48 -5.45
C THR A 89 -9.31 -3.16 -4.69
N LEU A 90 -8.12 -2.68 -4.31
CA LEU A 90 -7.97 -1.40 -3.62
C LEU A 90 -8.34 -0.23 -4.52
N LYS A 91 -8.03 -0.26 -5.82
CA LYS A 91 -8.42 0.81 -6.76
C LYS A 91 -9.94 0.97 -6.82
N GLU A 92 -10.68 -0.13 -6.86
CA GLU A 92 -12.14 -0.12 -6.80
C GLU A 92 -12.64 0.40 -5.45
N THR A 93 -12.09 -0.12 -4.35
CA THR A 93 -12.50 0.22 -2.97
C THR A 93 -12.25 1.70 -2.64
N PHE A 94 -11.10 2.23 -3.06
CA PHE A 94 -10.68 3.62 -2.84
C PHE A 94 -11.08 4.55 -4.00
N GLN A 95 -11.83 4.05 -4.99
CA GLN A 95 -12.29 4.81 -6.16
C GLN A 95 -11.17 5.60 -6.85
N GLN A 96 -9.99 4.98 -6.96
CA GLN A 96 -8.79 5.58 -7.53
C GLN A 96 -8.55 5.12 -8.97
N LEU A 97 -7.98 6.00 -9.78
CA LEU A 97 -7.49 5.61 -11.11
C LEU A 97 -6.25 4.71 -10.98
N GLU A 98 -5.44 4.96 -9.95
CA GLU A 98 -4.23 4.19 -9.68
C GLU A 98 -3.88 4.19 -8.19
N ILE A 99 -3.24 3.12 -7.73
CA ILE A 99 -2.62 2.99 -6.41
C ILE A 99 -1.16 2.56 -6.60
N TYR A 100 -0.26 3.28 -5.94
CA TYR A 100 1.17 2.99 -6.02
C TYR A 100 1.55 1.87 -5.05
N LEU A 101 2.27 0.88 -5.58
CA LEU A 101 2.87 -0.21 -4.84
C LEU A 101 4.36 -0.24 -5.17
N THR A 102 5.20 -0.14 -4.16
CA THR A 102 6.65 -0.33 -4.29
C THR A 102 7.03 -1.71 -3.74
N VAL A 103 7.97 -2.37 -4.41
CA VAL A 103 8.54 -3.64 -3.96
C VAL A 103 10.05 -3.50 -3.87
N THR A 104 10.60 -3.80 -2.70
CA THR A 104 12.04 -3.70 -2.43
C THR A 104 12.56 -5.03 -1.88
N GLU A 105 13.73 -5.49 -2.35
CA GLU A 105 14.41 -6.66 -1.76
C GLU A 105 14.98 -6.32 -0.38
N ILE A 106 14.75 -7.19 0.62
CA ILE A 106 15.34 -7.07 1.94
C ILE A 106 16.57 -7.96 2.01
N LEU A 107 17.73 -7.36 2.25
CA LEU A 107 18.98 -8.07 2.49
C LEU A 107 19.19 -8.30 3.98
N TRP A 108 19.58 -9.52 4.34
CA TRP A 108 20.07 -9.85 5.68
C TRP A 108 21.59 -9.73 5.65
N LEU A 109 22.13 -8.69 6.29
CA LEU A 109 23.58 -8.44 6.40
C LEU A 109 24.12 -8.88 7.76
#